data_AF-A0A7S3FD50-F1
#
_entry.id   AF-A0A7S3FD50-F1
#
_cell.length_a   1.000
_cell.length_b   1.000
_cell.length_c   1.000
_cell.angle_alpha   90.00
_cell.angle_beta   90.00
_cell.angle_gamma   90.00
#
_symmetry.space_group_name_H-M   'P 1'
#
loop_
_entity.id
_entity.type
_entity.pdbx_description
1 polymer ?
#
loop_
_entity_poly.entity_id
_entity_poly.type
_entity_poly.pdbx_seq_one_letter_code
_entity_poly.pdbx_strand_id
1 'polypeptide(L)'
;AFSRCASEAKAAFGDGRVFIEKFVENPRHIEVQILADGYGNVVHLHERDCSVQRRHQKVVEMAPAYRLDEGVRQAIFADAIALARHVNYKNAGTVEFLVAEDGTHYFIEINPRVQVEHTVTEEVTGVDIVQCQMRIAAGASLVELGITSQEDVRCQGFAMQCRITSEDPAENFRPDAGKLEVYRTPGGYGVRLDGGLDVGSEISPYYDSLLVKLTVRGLDFEQACIKMRRALAEFRIRGVKTNLPFLQNVLDHPVFTSGKTKTTFIDDTPALFNLPSTQDSGTKTLNMLAEFIVNGPQHKGWSGGPPPPPAGGPQKIFSRGG
;
A
#
# COMPACT_ATOMS: atom_id res chain seq x y z
N ALA A 1 4.51 -8.92 -29.46
CA ALA A 1 4.68 -8.89 -27.99
C ALA A 1 6.16 -8.98 -27.62
N PHE A 2 6.85 -10.08 -27.93
CA PHE A 2 8.28 -10.30 -27.59
C PHE A 2 9.21 -9.11 -27.94
N SER A 3 9.18 -8.62 -29.18
CA SER A 3 10.03 -7.48 -29.60
C SER A 3 9.75 -6.18 -28.83
N ARG A 4 8.49 -5.97 -28.42
CA ARG A 4 8.10 -4.81 -27.61
C ARG A 4 8.67 -4.93 -26.19
N CYS A 5 8.50 -6.09 -25.55
CA CYS A 5 9.06 -6.36 -24.23
C CYS A 5 10.59 -6.23 -24.20
N ALA A 6 11.30 -6.77 -25.21
CA ALA A 6 12.75 -6.64 -25.30
C ALA A 6 13.20 -5.17 -25.48
N SER A 7 12.42 -4.37 -26.21
CA SER A 7 12.70 -2.94 -26.41
C SER A 7 12.45 -2.13 -25.13
N GLU A 8 11.35 -2.39 -24.43
CA GLU A 8 11.03 -1.77 -23.14
C GLU A 8 12.05 -2.14 -22.07
N ALA A 9 12.45 -3.40 -21.98
CA ALA A 9 13.48 -3.87 -21.05
C ALA A 9 14.83 -3.17 -21.29
N LYS A 10 15.25 -3.06 -22.55
CA LYS A 10 16.47 -2.33 -22.92
C LYS A 10 16.40 -0.84 -22.55
N ALA A 11 15.23 -0.21 -22.73
CA ALA A 11 15.04 1.20 -22.40
C ALA A 11 15.04 1.47 -20.89
N ALA A 12 14.40 0.60 -20.10
CA ALA A 12 14.26 0.79 -18.65
C ALA A 12 15.46 0.28 -17.83
N PHE A 13 16.09 -0.82 -18.26
CA PHE A 13 17.11 -1.53 -17.48
C PHE A 13 18.47 -1.63 -18.19
N GLY A 14 18.59 -1.14 -19.43
CA GLY A 14 19.81 -1.23 -20.23
C GLY A 14 20.08 -2.60 -20.87
N ASP A 15 19.24 -3.60 -20.59
CA ASP A 15 19.36 -4.98 -21.08
C ASP A 15 18.03 -5.48 -21.65
N GLY A 16 18.06 -5.96 -22.90
CA GLY A 16 16.87 -6.43 -23.64
C GLY A 16 16.65 -7.94 -23.57
N ARG A 17 17.41 -8.67 -22.74
CA ARG A 17 17.20 -10.11 -22.53
C ARG A 17 15.83 -10.36 -21.93
N VAL A 18 15.11 -11.29 -22.52
CA VAL A 18 13.78 -11.72 -22.09
C VAL A 18 13.73 -13.24 -22.11
N PHE A 19 12.88 -13.82 -21.26
CA PHE A 19 12.62 -15.26 -21.21
C PHE A 19 11.11 -15.50 -21.22
N ILE A 20 10.69 -16.76 -21.32
CA ILE A 20 9.28 -17.15 -21.38
C ILE A 20 9.01 -18.10 -20.22
N GLU A 21 7.92 -17.86 -19.51
CA GLU A 21 7.42 -18.72 -18.46
C GLU A 21 6.03 -19.24 -18.80
N LYS A 22 5.64 -20.34 -18.13
CA LYS A 22 4.27 -20.80 -18.13
C LYS A 22 3.41 -19.74 -17.42
N PHE A 23 2.36 -19.26 -18.08
CA PHE A 23 1.37 -18.41 -17.44
C PHE A 23 0.53 -19.23 -16.47
N VAL A 24 0.51 -18.82 -15.20
CA VAL A 24 -0.37 -19.41 -14.17
C VAL A 24 -1.65 -18.58 -14.16
N GLU A 25 -2.80 -19.21 -14.38
CA GLU A 25 -4.10 -18.53 -14.39
C GLU A 25 -4.61 -18.31 -12.96
N ASN A 26 -5.13 -17.11 -12.70
CA ASN A 26 -5.74 -16.71 -11.43
C ASN A 26 -4.95 -17.12 -10.16
N PRO A 27 -3.62 -16.92 -10.10
CA PRO A 27 -2.84 -17.31 -8.95
C PRO A 27 -3.10 -16.37 -7.77
N ARG A 28 -2.82 -16.87 -6.57
CA ARG A 28 -2.44 -16.01 -5.45
C ARG A 28 -0.96 -15.69 -5.55
N HIS A 29 -0.56 -14.48 -5.20
CA HIS A 29 0.83 -14.09 -5.04
C HIS A 29 1.15 -14.18 -3.55
N ILE A 30 1.93 -15.19 -3.18
CA ILE A 30 2.33 -15.47 -1.79
C ILE A 30 3.84 -15.33 -1.70
N GLU A 31 4.32 -14.64 -0.67
CA GLU A 31 5.74 -14.43 -0.49
C GLU A 31 6.18 -14.71 0.93
N VAL A 32 7.40 -15.21 1.10
CA VAL A 32 7.95 -15.63 2.39
C VAL A 32 9.08 -14.69 2.80
N GLN A 33 8.92 -14.03 3.95
CA GLN A 33 9.98 -13.23 4.53
C GLN A 33 11.06 -14.15 5.08
N ILE A 34 12.31 -13.94 4.68
CA ILE A 34 13.47 -14.64 5.24
C ILE A 34 14.38 -13.67 5.99
N LEU A 35 15.03 -14.17 7.03
CA LEU A 35 16.08 -13.49 7.77
C LEU A 35 17.24 -14.47 7.98
N ALA A 36 18.44 -14.09 7.56
CA ALA A 36 19.63 -14.93 7.65
C ALA A 36 20.83 -14.17 8.19
N ASP A 37 21.62 -14.80 9.07
CA ASP A 37 22.83 -14.20 9.62
C ASP A 37 24.11 -14.62 8.87
N GLY A 38 25.27 -14.15 9.36
CA GLY A 38 26.57 -14.51 8.81
C GLY A 38 27.10 -15.89 9.23
N TYR A 39 26.34 -16.66 10.02
CA TYR A 39 26.77 -17.92 10.64
C TYR A 39 26.02 -19.13 10.07
N GLY A 40 25.23 -18.94 9.01
CA GLY A 40 24.46 -19.98 8.33
C GLY A 40 23.07 -20.22 8.93
N ASN A 41 22.65 -19.42 9.92
CA ASN A 41 21.30 -19.52 10.46
C ASN A 41 20.32 -18.79 9.54
N VAL A 42 19.18 -19.42 9.27
CA VAL A 42 18.10 -18.89 8.44
C VAL A 42 16.77 -19.23 9.09
N VAL A 43 15.90 -18.23 9.20
CA VAL A 43 14.50 -18.38 9.63
C VAL A 43 13.56 -17.70 8.63
N HIS A 44 12.31 -18.16 8.57
CA HIS A 44 11.25 -17.44 7.90
C HIS A 44 10.42 -16.67 8.93
N LEU A 45 9.92 -15.50 8.54
CA LEU A 45 9.03 -14.67 9.36
C LEU A 45 7.58 -14.77 8.86
N HIS A 46 7.15 -16.00 8.54
CA HIS A 46 5.87 -16.33 7.91
C HIS A 46 5.71 -15.74 6.50
N GLU A 47 4.53 -15.93 5.93
CA GLU A 47 4.16 -15.48 4.59
C GLU A 47 3.36 -14.18 4.59
N ARG A 48 3.35 -13.52 3.43
CA ARG A 48 2.41 -12.44 3.09
C ARG A 48 1.60 -12.83 1.87
N ASP A 49 0.34 -12.40 1.85
CA ASP A 49 -0.51 -12.44 0.66
C ASP A 49 -0.52 -11.06 0.01
N CYS A 50 0.01 -11.01 -1.21
CA CYS A 50 0.12 -9.81 -2.04
C CYS A 50 -0.73 -9.94 -3.32
N SER A 51 -1.78 -10.78 -3.29
CA SER A 51 -2.63 -11.08 -4.45
C SER A 51 -3.52 -9.92 -4.87
N VAL A 52 -3.76 -8.94 -4.01
CA VAL A 52 -4.58 -7.77 -4.39
C VAL A 52 -3.71 -6.80 -5.18
N GLN A 53 -3.77 -6.94 -6.50
CA GLN A 53 -2.91 -6.24 -7.45
C GLN A 53 -3.73 -5.55 -8.54
N ARG A 54 -3.19 -4.45 -9.08
CA ARG A 54 -3.68 -3.80 -10.30
C ARG A 54 -2.55 -3.77 -11.31
N ARG A 55 -2.73 -4.35 -12.50
CA ARG A 55 -1.68 -4.41 -13.54
C ARG A 55 -0.33 -4.89 -12.98
N HIS A 56 -0.36 -5.93 -12.17
CA HIS A 56 0.81 -6.54 -11.49
C HIS A 56 1.50 -5.66 -10.43
N GLN A 57 0.89 -4.55 -10.01
CA GLN A 57 1.37 -3.75 -8.87
C GLN A 57 0.58 -4.09 -7.62
N LYS A 58 1.28 -4.38 -6.52
CA LYS A 58 0.69 -4.69 -5.20
C LYS A 58 -0.03 -3.46 -4.64
N VAL A 59 -1.29 -3.64 -4.21
CA VAL A 59 -2.17 -2.58 -3.70
C VAL A 59 -2.50 -2.77 -2.22
N VAL A 60 -2.84 -4.01 -1.84
CA VAL A 60 -3.11 -4.40 -0.45
C VAL A 60 -2.32 -5.66 -0.15
N GLU A 61 -1.54 -5.61 0.92
CA GLU A 61 -0.72 -6.74 1.38
C GLU A 61 -1.16 -7.16 2.79
N MET A 62 -1.13 -8.45 3.07
CA MET A 62 -1.65 -9.02 4.31
C MET A 62 -0.70 -10.06 4.90
N ALA A 63 -0.65 -10.16 6.23
CA ALA A 63 0.08 -11.22 6.94
C ALA A 63 -0.76 -11.74 8.11
N PRO A 64 -0.80 -13.07 8.36
CA PRO A 64 -0.41 -14.13 7.42
C PRO A 64 -1.36 -14.20 6.22
N ALA A 65 -1.16 -15.14 5.28
CA ALA A 65 -2.07 -15.32 4.15
C ALA A 65 -3.41 -15.91 4.61
N TYR A 66 -4.49 -15.14 4.52
CA TYR A 66 -5.82 -15.57 4.96
C TYR A 66 -6.29 -16.78 4.15
N ARG A 67 -6.74 -17.85 4.84
CA ARG A 67 -7.22 -19.11 4.23
C ARG A 67 -6.24 -19.76 3.22
N LEU A 68 -4.93 -19.60 3.41
CA LEU A 68 -3.96 -20.44 2.71
C LEU A 68 -3.91 -21.83 3.38
N ASP A 69 -3.97 -22.88 2.55
CA ASP A 69 -3.85 -24.27 3.00
C ASP A 69 -2.54 -24.48 3.78
N GLU A 70 -2.61 -25.22 4.88
CA GLU A 70 -1.45 -25.39 5.76
C GLU A 70 -0.36 -26.23 5.10
N GLY A 71 -0.73 -27.24 4.30
CA GLY A 71 0.25 -28.05 3.56
C GLY A 71 1.02 -27.19 2.54
N VAL A 72 0.31 -26.34 1.81
CA VAL A 72 0.92 -25.37 0.88
C VAL A 72 1.81 -24.37 1.63
N ARG A 73 1.34 -23.82 2.76
CA ARG A 73 2.12 -22.90 3.62
C ARG A 73 3.44 -23.52 4.06
N GLN A 74 3.41 -24.75 4.57
CA GLN A 74 4.63 -25.42 5.02
C GLN A 74 5.58 -25.74 3.85
N ALA A 75 5.04 -26.07 2.66
CA ALA A 75 5.84 -26.31 1.48
C ALA A 75 6.59 -25.04 1.01
N ILE A 76 5.91 -23.89 0.92
CA ILE A 76 6.57 -22.63 0.53
C ILE A 76 7.60 -22.16 1.56
N PHE A 77 7.38 -22.41 2.86
CA PHE A 77 8.39 -22.14 3.89
C PHE A 77 9.62 -23.02 3.72
N ALA A 78 9.42 -24.32 3.53
CA ALA A 78 10.52 -25.26 3.32
C ALA A 78 11.36 -24.87 2.10
N ASP A 79 10.71 -24.52 0.98
CA ASP A 79 11.39 -24.11 -0.25
C ASP A 79 12.13 -22.78 -0.11
N ALA A 80 11.52 -21.78 0.55
CA ALA A 80 12.17 -20.49 0.81
C ALA A 80 13.42 -20.65 1.68
N ILE A 81 13.35 -21.47 2.73
CA ILE A 81 14.50 -21.78 3.59
C ILE A 81 15.57 -22.58 2.84
N ALA A 82 15.17 -23.58 2.05
CA ALA A 82 16.08 -24.40 1.27
C ALA A 82 16.85 -23.54 0.25
N LEU A 83 16.16 -22.67 -0.47
CA LEU A 83 16.76 -21.72 -1.42
C LEU A 83 17.76 -20.79 -0.70
N ALA A 84 17.34 -20.17 0.41
CA ALA A 84 18.19 -19.26 1.18
C ALA A 84 19.46 -19.94 1.69
N ARG A 85 19.35 -21.17 2.21
CA ARG A 85 20.51 -21.97 2.65
C ARG A 85 21.43 -22.33 1.48
N HIS A 86 20.86 -22.75 0.35
CA HIS A 86 21.64 -23.19 -0.80
C HIS A 86 22.57 -22.08 -1.34
N VAL A 87 22.09 -20.83 -1.34
CA VAL A 87 22.85 -19.68 -1.83
C VAL A 87 23.64 -18.96 -0.73
N ASN A 88 23.68 -19.49 0.50
CA ASN A 88 24.24 -18.82 1.68
C ASN A 88 23.72 -17.38 1.82
N TYR A 89 22.40 -17.22 1.71
CA TYR A 89 21.73 -15.93 1.80
C TYR A 89 22.08 -15.24 3.13
N LYS A 90 22.23 -13.92 3.09
CA LYS A 90 22.55 -13.10 4.26
C LYS A 90 21.63 -11.89 4.29
N ASN A 91 21.28 -11.44 5.50
CA ASN A 91 20.38 -10.31 5.77
C ASN A 91 18.90 -10.67 5.53
N ALA A 92 18.02 -9.67 5.43
CA ALA A 92 16.61 -9.88 5.10
C ALA A 92 16.42 -10.05 3.59
N GLY A 93 15.44 -10.86 3.21
CA GLY A 93 15.03 -11.06 1.82
C GLY A 93 13.60 -11.56 1.73
N THR A 94 13.07 -11.65 0.53
CA THR A 94 11.74 -12.26 0.33
C THR A 94 11.77 -13.18 -0.87
N VAL A 95 11.23 -14.38 -0.70
CA VAL A 95 11.06 -15.38 -1.76
C VAL A 95 9.60 -15.34 -2.20
N GLU A 96 9.35 -15.03 -3.46
CA GLU A 96 8.00 -14.87 -4.00
C GLU A 96 7.55 -16.12 -4.77
N PHE A 97 6.27 -16.45 -4.63
CA PHE A 97 5.62 -17.60 -5.23
C PHE A 97 4.26 -17.22 -5.86
N LEU A 98 3.92 -17.89 -6.95
CA LEU A 98 2.54 -17.98 -7.44
C LEU A 98 1.92 -19.28 -6.96
N VAL A 99 0.76 -19.20 -6.31
CA VAL A 99 0.00 -20.36 -5.82
C VAL A 99 -1.28 -20.50 -6.63
N ALA A 100 -1.38 -21.61 -7.37
CA ALA A 100 -2.54 -21.95 -8.18
C ALA A 100 -3.74 -22.41 -7.32
N GLU A 101 -4.92 -22.55 -7.94
CA GLU A 101 -6.14 -22.97 -7.23
C GLU A 101 -6.07 -24.39 -6.65
N ASP A 102 -5.32 -25.28 -7.29
CA ASP A 102 -5.11 -26.65 -6.84
C ASP A 102 -4.04 -26.77 -5.73
N GLY A 103 -3.46 -25.64 -5.31
CA GLY A 103 -2.41 -25.58 -4.29
C GLY A 103 -0.99 -25.74 -4.85
N THR A 104 -0.81 -25.97 -6.15
CA THR A 104 0.53 -26.00 -6.75
C THR A 104 1.19 -24.63 -6.65
N HIS A 105 2.38 -24.55 -6.07
CA HIS A 105 3.16 -23.32 -5.97
C HIS A 105 4.34 -23.30 -6.94
N TYR A 106 4.66 -22.11 -7.45
CA TYR A 106 5.75 -21.87 -8.40
C TYR A 106 6.60 -20.73 -7.86
N PHE A 107 7.89 -20.96 -7.66
CA PHE A 107 8.85 -19.88 -7.39
C PHE A 107 8.89 -18.92 -8.58
N ILE A 108 8.95 -17.61 -8.30
CA ILE A 108 9.10 -16.58 -9.34
C ILE A 108 10.39 -15.77 -9.17
N GLU A 109 10.62 -15.21 -7.98
CA GLU A 109 11.79 -14.38 -7.74
C GLU A 109 12.21 -14.35 -6.28
N ILE A 110 13.44 -13.87 -6.05
CA ILE A 110 13.91 -13.43 -4.76
C ILE A 110 14.11 -11.91 -4.82
N ASN A 111 13.58 -11.21 -3.83
CA ASN A 111 13.87 -9.80 -3.60
C ASN A 111 14.99 -9.72 -2.55
N PRO A 112 16.25 -9.45 -2.94
CA PRO A 112 17.39 -9.50 -2.02
C PRO A 112 17.52 -8.21 -1.18
N ARG A 113 16.40 -7.73 -0.65
CA ARG A 113 16.24 -6.46 0.06
C ARG A 113 14.98 -6.47 0.91
N VAL A 114 14.83 -5.47 1.76
CA VAL A 114 13.55 -5.17 2.41
C VAL A 114 12.50 -4.76 1.37
N GLN A 115 11.26 -5.17 1.60
CA GLN A 115 10.10 -4.82 0.77
C GLN A 115 9.22 -3.79 1.47
N VAL A 116 8.34 -3.14 0.72
CA VAL A 116 7.49 -2.04 1.22
C VAL A 116 6.54 -2.56 2.31
N GLU A 117 6.05 -3.77 2.12
CA GLU A 117 5.10 -4.56 2.91
C GLU A 117 5.73 -5.36 4.07
N HIS A 118 7.02 -5.15 4.39
CA HIS A 118 7.62 -5.79 5.58
C HIS A 118 6.86 -5.46 6.87
N THR A 119 6.18 -4.31 6.93
CA THR A 119 5.45 -3.82 8.11
C THR A 119 4.36 -4.78 8.58
N VAL A 120 3.64 -5.47 7.68
CA VAL A 120 2.62 -6.45 8.10
C VAL A 120 3.25 -7.66 8.77
N THR A 121 4.45 -8.06 8.33
CA THR A 121 5.22 -9.13 8.99
C THR A 121 5.69 -8.70 10.38
N GLU A 122 6.21 -7.47 10.52
CA GLU A 122 6.62 -6.94 11.83
C GLU A 122 5.44 -6.90 12.81
N GLU A 123 4.26 -6.46 12.35
CA GLU A 123 3.07 -6.37 13.18
C GLU A 123 2.61 -7.74 13.72
N VAL A 124 2.70 -8.81 12.92
CA VAL A 124 2.26 -10.15 13.37
C VAL A 124 3.34 -10.95 14.09
N THR A 125 4.63 -10.65 13.89
CA THR A 125 5.74 -11.39 14.52
C THR A 125 6.37 -10.67 15.70
N GLY A 126 6.26 -9.35 15.76
CA GLY A 126 6.99 -8.51 16.71
C GLY A 126 8.49 -8.39 16.42
N VAL A 127 8.97 -8.93 15.30
CA VAL A 127 10.37 -8.82 14.86
C VAL A 127 10.54 -7.53 14.07
N ASP A 128 11.38 -6.61 14.56
CA ASP A 128 11.79 -5.41 13.83
C ASP A 128 12.83 -5.81 12.75
N ILE A 129 12.37 -5.93 11.51
CA ILE A 129 13.14 -6.43 10.39
C ILE A 129 14.28 -5.46 10.09
N VAL A 130 14.01 -4.16 10.05
CA VAL A 130 15.02 -3.15 9.70
C VAL A 130 16.15 -3.11 10.74
N GLN A 131 15.82 -3.16 12.03
CA GLN A 131 16.81 -3.28 13.10
C GLN A 131 17.62 -4.58 12.95
N CYS A 132 16.97 -5.71 12.68
CA CYS A 132 17.66 -6.98 12.44
C CYS A 132 18.63 -6.87 11.28
N GLN A 133 18.25 -6.24 10.16
CA GLN A 133 19.13 -6.02 9.02
C GLN A 133 20.40 -5.26 9.40
N MET A 134 20.26 -4.17 10.18
CA MET A 134 21.40 -3.36 10.64
C MET A 134 22.32 -4.16 11.57
N ARG A 135 21.74 -4.92 12.51
CA ARG A 135 22.52 -5.73 13.47
C ARG A 135 23.23 -6.90 12.79
N ILE A 136 22.58 -7.57 11.84
CA ILE A 136 23.21 -8.64 11.02
C ILE A 136 24.34 -8.07 10.15
N ALA A 137 24.13 -6.90 9.55
CA ALA A 137 25.19 -6.22 8.81
C ALA A 137 26.40 -5.87 9.71
N ALA A 138 26.16 -5.57 10.98
CA ALA A 138 27.19 -5.36 12.01
C ALA A 138 27.80 -6.66 12.57
N GLY A 139 27.35 -7.84 12.12
CA GLY A 139 27.92 -9.13 12.50
C GLY A 139 27.16 -9.91 13.59
N ALA A 140 26.00 -9.42 14.03
CA ALA A 140 25.16 -10.15 14.97
C ALA A 140 24.60 -11.45 14.36
N SER A 141 24.55 -12.50 15.17
CA SER A 141 23.85 -13.77 14.90
C SER A 141 22.35 -13.67 15.20
N LEU A 142 21.52 -14.54 14.62
CA LEU A 142 20.09 -14.61 14.95
C LEU A 142 19.84 -14.88 16.44
N VAL A 143 20.71 -15.67 17.08
CA VAL A 143 20.66 -15.96 18.52
C VAL A 143 20.80 -14.67 19.34
N GLU A 144 21.72 -13.77 18.99
CA GLU A 144 21.89 -12.47 19.64
C GLU A 144 20.73 -11.49 19.36
N LEU A 145 19.93 -11.77 18.33
CA LEU A 145 18.67 -11.07 18.06
C LEU A 145 17.48 -11.68 18.81
N GLY A 146 17.70 -12.74 19.60
CA GLY A 146 16.65 -13.42 20.36
C GLY A 146 15.89 -14.48 19.56
N ILE A 147 16.39 -14.89 18.40
CA ILE A 147 15.81 -15.94 17.55
C ILE A 147 16.76 -17.14 17.56
N THR A 148 16.50 -18.08 18.46
CA THR A 148 17.34 -19.28 18.63
C THR A 148 16.91 -20.43 17.72
N SER A 149 15.64 -20.43 17.32
CA SER A 149 15.02 -21.47 16.51
C SER A 149 13.84 -20.91 15.69
N GLN A 150 13.32 -21.70 14.73
CA GLN A 150 12.16 -21.28 13.93
C GLN A 150 10.90 -21.15 14.80
N GLU A 151 10.83 -21.92 15.88
CA GLU A 151 9.74 -21.97 16.85
C GLU A 151 9.60 -20.69 17.70
N ASP A 152 10.67 -19.88 17.79
CA ASP A 152 10.64 -18.58 18.46
C ASP A 152 9.84 -17.55 17.66
N VAL A 153 9.75 -17.73 16.34
CA VAL A 153 9.05 -16.81 15.43
C VAL A 153 7.55 -17.11 15.42
N ARG A 154 6.83 -16.56 16.39
CA ARG A 154 5.37 -16.74 16.51
C ARG A 154 4.61 -15.74 15.64
N CYS A 155 3.55 -16.20 14.99
CA CYS A 155 2.59 -15.34 14.30
C CYS A 155 1.40 -15.05 15.21
N GLN A 156 1.10 -13.79 15.47
CA GLN A 156 0.04 -13.34 16.38
C GLN A 156 -0.89 -12.31 15.74
N GLY A 157 -2.12 -12.73 15.50
CA GLY A 157 -3.17 -11.89 14.93
C GLY A 157 -3.08 -11.82 13.41
N PHE A 158 -3.54 -10.70 12.86
CA PHE A 158 -3.58 -10.45 11.43
C PHE A 158 -3.23 -8.99 11.17
N ALA A 159 -2.41 -8.72 10.15
CA ALA A 159 -2.07 -7.39 9.72
C ALA A 159 -2.35 -7.17 8.24
N MET A 160 -2.64 -5.93 7.89
CA MET A 160 -2.94 -5.52 6.52
C MET A 160 -2.35 -4.13 6.28
N GLN A 161 -1.76 -3.94 5.10
CA GLN A 161 -1.24 -2.67 4.64
C GLN A 161 -1.98 -2.20 3.39
N CYS A 162 -2.28 -0.90 3.35
CA CYS A 162 -2.69 -0.19 2.15
C CYS A 162 -1.70 0.95 1.88
N ARG A 163 -1.39 1.18 0.60
CA ARG A 163 -0.61 2.33 0.15
C ARG A 163 -1.55 3.45 -0.26
N ILE A 164 -1.47 4.58 0.45
CA ILE A 164 -2.26 5.76 0.11
C ILE A 164 -1.40 6.59 -0.84
N THR A 165 -1.88 6.78 -2.05
CA THR A 165 -1.16 7.46 -3.13
C THR A 165 -1.90 8.72 -3.58
N SER A 166 -1.22 9.60 -4.33
CA SER A 166 -1.84 10.75 -5.00
C SER A 166 -2.50 10.39 -6.34
N GLU A 167 -2.61 9.12 -6.69
CA GLU A 167 -3.24 8.67 -7.93
C GLU A 167 -4.76 8.92 -7.88
N ASP A 168 -5.31 9.51 -8.94
CA ASP A 168 -6.76 9.70 -9.09
C ASP A 168 -7.40 8.49 -9.79
N PRO A 169 -8.18 7.63 -9.09
CA PRO A 169 -8.80 6.47 -9.71
C PRO A 169 -9.82 6.82 -10.80
N ALA A 170 -10.41 8.03 -10.77
CA ALA A 170 -11.33 8.50 -11.81
C ALA A 170 -10.60 8.85 -13.12
N GLU A 171 -9.32 9.20 -13.03
CA GLU A 171 -8.45 9.56 -14.15
C GLU A 171 -7.42 8.46 -14.44
N ASN A 172 -7.85 7.19 -14.37
CA ASN A 172 -7.03 6.00 -14.65
C ASN A 172 -5.74 5.94 -13.80
N PHE A 173 -5.81 6.41 -12.55
CA PHE A 173 -4.71 6.42 -11.58
C PHE A 173 -3.55 7.31 -12.01
N ARG A 174 -3.83 8.40 -12.73
CA ARG A 174 -2.81 9.43 -12.98
C ARG A 174 -2.39 10.05 -11.63
N PRO A 175 -1.09 10.08 -11.29
CA PRO A 175 -0.60 10.77 -10.09
C PRO A 175 -0.94 12.26 -10.15
N ASP A 176 -1.55 12.76 -9.09
CA ASP A 176 -1.76 14.18 -8.87
C ASP A 176 -0.55 14.78 -8.15
N ALA A 177 -0.30 16.07 -8.40
CA ALA A 177 0.84 16.81 -7.88
C ALA A 177 0.40 18.18 -7.38
N GLY A 178 1.08 18.70 -6.36
CA GLY A 178 0.73 19.98 -5.75
C GLY A 178 0.92 19.99 -4.25
N LYS A 179 0.45 21.06 -3.62
CA LYS A 179 0.65 21.30 -2.19
C LYS A 179 -0.43 20.60 -1.36
N LEU A 180 -0.03 19.90 -0.31
CA LEU A 180 -0.95 19.39 0.69
C LEU A 180 -1.50 20.54 1.54
N GLU A 181 -2.77 20.86 1.38
CA GLU A 181 -3.45 21.93 2.13
C GLU A 181 -3.95 21.45 3.48
N VAL A 182 -4.42 20.20 3.53
CA VAL A 182 -4.86 19.52 4.75
C VAL A 182 -4.32 18.12 4.71
N TYR A 183 -3.71 17.69 5.81
CA TYR A 183 -3.21 16.34 5.99
C TYR A 183 -3.50 15.91 7.43
N ARG A 184 -4.58 15.15 7.61
CA ARG A 184 -4.93 14.52 8.89
C ARG A 184 -4.95 13.02 8.70
N THR A 185 -4.11 12.35 9.48
CA THR A 185 -3.96 10.91 9.46
C THR A 185 -4.81 10.27 10.56
N PRO A 186 -5.26 9.01 10.38
CA PRO A 186 -5.92 8.26 11.44
C PRO A 186 -4.91 7.91 12.55
N GLY A 187 -5.43 7.47 13.68
CA GLY A 187 -4.62 6.87 14.74
C GLY A 187 -5.38 5.75 15.45
N GLY A 188 -4.98 5.45 16.68
CA GLY A 188 -5.66 4.48 17.55
C GLY A 188 -4.96 3.12 17.63
N TYR A 189 -5.51 2.24 18.48
CA TYR A 189 -4.89 0.95 18.79
C TYR A 189 -4.85 0.00 17.59
N GLY A 190 -3.63 -0.47 17.26
CA GLY A 190 -3.38 -1.35 16.12
C GLY A 190 -3.41 -0.62 14.78
N VAL A 191 -3.04 0.66 14.76
CA VAL A 191 -2.83 1.47 13.55
C VAL A 191 -1.38 1.96 13.55
N ARG A 192 -0.67 1.64 12.48
CA ARG A 192 0.70 2.05 12.21
C ARG A 192 0.74 2.86 10.92
N LEU A 193 1.49 3.95 10.94
CA LEU A 193 1.68 4.82 9.79
C LEU A 193 3.18 4.96 9.53
N ASP A 194 3.56 4.68 8.29
CA ASP A 194 4.92 4.90 7.80
C ASP A 194 4.81 5.93 6.66
N GLY A 195 5.08 7.19 6.97
CA GLY A 195 5.03 8.32 6.03
C GLY A 195 5.90 9.48 6.52
N GLY A 196 6.18 10.43 5.64
CA GLY A 196 7.07 11.57 5.93
C GLY A 196 6.53 12.93 5.49
N LEU A 197 5.23 13.01 5.21
CA LEU A 197 4.57 14.21 4.71
C LEU A 197 3.83 14.95 5.84
N ASP A 198 3.68 16.26 5.67
CA ASP A 198 2.93 17.13 6.59
C ASP A 198 2.13 18.18 5.79
N VAL A 199 1.29 18.93 6.47
CA VAL A 199 0.59 20.09 5.92
C VAL A 199 1.61 21.05 5.32
N GLY A 200 1.40 21.39 4.05
CA GLY A 200 2.26 22.27 3.28
C GLY A 200 3.35 21.58 2.47
N SER A 201 3.54 20.26 2.61
CA SER A 201 4.43 19.49 1.72
C SER A 201 3.98 19.60 0.26
N GLU A 202 4.96 19.62 -0.64
CA GLU A 202 4.73 19.67 -2.09
C GLU A 202 4.96 18.29 -2.71
N ILE A 203 3.91 17.74 -3.31
CA ILE A 203 3.94 16.45 -3.99
C ILE A 203 4.50 16.67 -5.39
N SER A 204 5.66 16.09 -5.65
CA SER A 204 6.38 16.20 -6.90
C SER A 204 5.89 15.16 -7.92
N PRO A 205 5.80 15.51 -9.22
CA PRO A 205 5.49 14.54 -10.26
C PRO A 205 6.68 13.65 -10.65
N TYR A 206 7.87 13.87 -10.09
CA TYR A 206 9.11 13.19 -10.49
C TYR A 206 9.39 11.89 -9.73
N TYR A 207 8.66 11.62 -8.65
CA TYR A 207 8.84 10.43 -7.80
C TYR A 207 7.56 9.60 -7.76
N ASP A 208 7.61 8.48 -7.04
CA ASP A 208 6.42 7.69 -6.75
C ASP A 208 5.36 8.56 -6.02
N SER A 209 4.10 8.29 -6.35
CA SER A 209 2.89 8.95 -5.84
C SER A 209 2.54 8.58 -4.39
N LEU A 210 3.37 7.78 -3.71
CA LEU A 210 3.13 7.33 -2.34
C LEU A 210 3.07 8.51 -1.36
N LEU A 211 1.96 8.63 -0.63
CA LEU A 211 1.79 9.62 0.44
C LEU A 211 2.12 9.01 1.81
N VAL A 212 1.51 7.87 2.12
CA VAL A 212 1.70 7.17 3.40
C VAL A 212 1.32 5.70 3.28
N LYS A 213 2.06 4.84 3.98
CA LYS A 213 1.66 3.45 4.18
C LYS A 213 0.83 3.36 5.44
N LEU A 214 -0.40 2.86 5.31
CA LEU A 214 -1.26 2.56 6.45
C LEU A 214 -1.22 1.07 6.71
N THR A 215 -0.69 0.67 7.86
CA THR A 215 -0.75 -0.71 8.34
C THR A 215 -1.70 -0.78 9.53
N VAL A 216 -2.53 -1.81 9.59
CA VAL A 216 -3.37 -2.10 10.76
C VAL A 216 -3.15 -3.52 11.25
N ARG A 217 -3.37 -3.73 12.55
CA ARG A 217 -3.31 -5.04 13.20
C ARG A 217 -4.61 -5.35 13.94
N GLY A 218 -5.16 -6.53 13.69
CA GLY A 218 -6.31 -7.13 14.37
C GLY A 218 -5.96 -8.45 15.04
N LEU A 219 -6.88 -8.95 15.88
CA LEU A 219 -6.79 -10.30 16.44
C LEU A 219 -7.03 -11.38 15.36
N ASP A 220 -7.80 -11.03 14.35
CA ASP A 220 -8.13 -11.85 13.18
C ASP A 220 -8.31 -10.95 11.95
N PHE A 221 -8.56 -11.58 10.80
CA PHE A 221 -8.77 -10.91 9.52
C PHE A 221 -9.94 -9.92 9.55
N GLU A 222 -11.06 -10.26 10.19
CA GLU A 222 -12.26 -9.42 10.22
C GLU A 222 -12.03 -8.14 11.03
N GLN A 223 -11.37 -8.27 12.19
CA GLN A 223 -10.96 -7.14 13.01
C GLN A 223 -9.96 -6.23 12.30
N ALA A 224 -8.99 -6.81 11.56
CA ALA A 224 -8.08 -6.02 10.73
C ALA A 224 -8.84 -5.26 9.62
N CYS A 225 -9.81 -5.89 8.95
CA CYS A 225 -10.65 -5.24 7.94
C CYS A 225 -11.48 -4.09 8.53
N ILE A 226 -12.09 -4.27 9.71
CA ILE A 226 -12.85 -3.20 10.40
C ILE A 226 -11.93 -2.01 10.69
N LYS A 227 -10.74 -2.27 11.26
CA LYS A 227 -9.77 -1.22 11.58
C LYS A 227 -9.28 -0.49 10.34
N MET A 228 -8.96 -1.22 9.26
CA MET A 228 -8.50 -0.63 8.00
C MET A 228 -9.58 0.29 7.41
N ARG A 229 -10.83 -0.17 7.32
CA ARG A 229 -11.94 0.64 6.79
C ARG A 229 -12.15 1.92 7.59
N ARG A 230 -12.14 1.82 8.93
CA ARG A 230 -12.22 2.99 9.82
C ARG A 230 -11.03 3.94 9.61
N ALA A 231 -9.81 3.42 9.52
CA ALA A 231 -8.59 4.20 9.30
C ALA A 231 -8.65 4.99 7.99
N LEU A 232 -9.03 4.32 6.89
CA LEU A 232 -9.20 4.95 5.58
C LEU A 232 -10.29 6.03 5.60
N ALA A 233 -11.41 5.79 6.29
CA ALA A 233 -12.50 6.75 6.41
C ALA A 233 -12.16 7.98 7.27
N GLU A 234 -11.16 7.90 8.14
CA GLU A 234 -10.72 9.01 8.99
C GLU A 234 -9.70 9.94 8.33
N PHE A 235 -8.98 9.48 7.30
CA PHE A 235 -8.06 10.34 6.56
C PHE A 235 -8.75 11.60 6.04
N ARG A 236 -8.10 12.75 6.19
CA ARG A 236 -8.49 13.99 5.51
C ARG A 236 -7.27 14.54 4.79
N ILE A 237 -7.24 14.35 3.48
CA ILE A 237 -6.20 14.84 2.59
C ILE A 237 -6.85 15.84 1.63
N ARG A 238 -6.33 17.06 1.55
CA ARG A 238 -6.76 18.10 0.60
C ARG A 238 -5.55 18.72 -0.10
N GLY A 239 -5.79 19.28 -1.28
CA GLY A 239 -4.76 19.86 -2.14
C GLY A 239 -4.31 18.93 -3.27
N VAL A 240 -4.44 17.61 -3.07
CA VAL A 240 -4.22 16.58 -4.11
C VAL A 240 -5.32 15.51 -4.06
N LYS A 241 -5.57 14.85 -5.18
CA LYS A 241 -6.39 13.63 -5.26
C LYS A 241 -5.70 12.46 -4.59
N THR A 242 -6.48 11.43 -4.25
CA THR A 242 -5.96 10.20 -3.61
C THR A 242 -6.73 8.96 -4.06
N ASN A 243 -6.09 7.80 -3.90
CA ASN A 243 -6.70 6.50 -4.15
C ASN A 243 -7.62 6.00 -3.03
N LEU A 244 -7.87 6.80 -1.97
CA LEU A 244 -8.65 6.39 -0.79
C LEU A 244 -10.04 5.81 -1.11
N PRO A 245 -10.88 6.41 -1.99
CA PRO A 245 -12.20 5.87 -2.29
C PRO A 245 -12.13 4.49 -2.98
N PHE A 246 -11.09 4.28 -3.80
CA PHE A 246 -10.85 2.99 -4.45
C PHE A 246 -10.46 1.91 -3.43
N LEU A 247 -9.56 2.23 -2.49
CA LEU A 247 -9.20 1.31 -1.41
C LEU A 247 -10.40 0.92 -0.54
N GLN A 248 -11.31 1.86 -0.25
CA GLN A 248 -12.55 1.56 0.47
C GLN A 248 -13.41 0.55 -0.30
N ASN A 249 -13.62 0.77 -1.60
CA ASN A 249 -14.35 -0.17 -2.46
C ASN A 249 -13.72 -1.57 -2.48
N VAL A 250 -12.38 -1.66 -2.54
CA VAL A 250 -11.64 -2.94 -2.49
C VAL A 250 -11.94 -3.70 -1.20
N LEU A 251 -11.87 -3.03 -0.04
CA LEU A 251 -12.04 -3.66 1.26
C LEU A 251 -13.50 -4.04 1.59
N ASP A 252 -14.46 -3.33 1.01
CA ASP A 252 -15.89 -3.63 1.15
C ASP A 252 -16.36 -4.74 0.19
N HIS A 253 -15.55 -5.10 -0.80
CA HIS A 253 -15.96 -6.06 -1.82
C HIS A 253 -16.05 -7.51 -1.27
N PRO A 254 -17.11 -8.28 -1.59
CA PRO A 254 -17.30 -9.66 -1.09
C PRO A 254 -16.16 -10.63 -1.41
N VAL A 255 -15.49 -10.46 -2.55
CA VAL A 255 -14.33 -11.31 -2.93
C VAL A 255 -13.15 -11.09 -1.97
N PHE A 256 -12.93 -9.83 -1.57
CA PHE A 256 -11.91 -9.48 -0.59
C PHE A 256 -12.25 -10.05 0.79
N THR A 257 -13.44 -9.74 1.30
CA THR A 257 -13.87 -10.15 2.65
C THR A 257 -14.01 -11.67 2.81
N SER A 258 -14.25 -12.40 1.72
CA SER A 258 -14.28 -13.88 1.74
C SER A 258 -12.90 -14.55 1.63
N GLY A 259 -11.83 -13.78 1.41
CA GLY A 259 -10.47 -14.30 1.26
C GLY A 259 -10.21 -15.02 -0.07
N LYS A 260 -11.01 -14.71 -1.11
CA LYS A 260 -10.94 -15.38 -2.42
C LYS A 260 -10.20 -14.54 -3.47
N THR A 261 -9.40 -13.58 -3.03
CA THR A 261 -8.65 -12.67 -3.90
C THR A 261 -7.59 -13.42 -4.69
N LYS A 262 -7.52 -13.13 -5.97
CA LYS A 262 -6.49 -13.58 -6.92
C LYS A 262 -5.81 -12.34 -7.50
N THR A 263 -4.67 -12.52 -8.17
CA THR A 263 -3.94 -11.43 -8.84
C THR A 263 -4.77 -10.67 -9.87
N THR A 264 -5.80 -11.29 -10.46
CA THR A 264 -6.71 -10.66 -11.42
C THR A 264 -7.90 -9.94 -10.77
N PHE A 265 -8.07 -10.02 -9.45
CA PHE A 265 -9.29 -9.56 -8.75
C PHE A 265 -9.69 -8.13 -9.12
N ILE A 266 -8.76 -7.18 -9.07
CA ILE A 266 -9.07 -5.77 -9.37
C ILE A 266 -9.41 -5.60 -10.85
N ASP A 267 -8.64 -6.24 -11.73
CA ASP A 267 -8.81 -6.14 -13.18
C ASP A 267 -10.13 -6.77 -13.65
N ASP A 268 -10.61 -7.82 -12.96
CA ASP A 268 -11.87 -8.52 -13.22
C ASP A 268 -13.09 -7.89 -12.55
N THR A 269 -12.92 -6.84 -11.72
CA THR A 269 -14.00 -6.24 -10.93
C THR A 269 -14.22 -4.76 -11.27
N PRO A 270 -14.88 -4.43 -12.40
CA PRO A 270 -15.15 -3.04 -12.80
C PRO A 270 -15.92 -2.21 -11.76
N ALA A 271 -16.72 -2.86 -10.92
CA ALA A 271 -17.50 -2.20 -9.88
C ALA A 271 -16.64 -1.45 -8.84
N LEU A 272 -15.36 -1.83 -8.68
CA LEU A 272 -14.43 -1.14 -7.76
C LEU A 272 -14.16 0.32 -8.16
N PHE A 273 -14.35 0.65 -9.44
CA PHE A 273 -14.13 2.00 -9.97
C PHE A 273 -15.39 2.89 -9.93
N ASN A 274 -16.51 2.37 -9.41
CA ASN A 274 -17.70 3.16 -9.11
C ASN A 274 -17.47 3.92 -7.79
N LEU A 275 -16.74 5.03 -7.88
CA LEU A 275 -16.34 5.80 -6.70
C LEU A 275 -17.56 6.55 -6.11
N PRO A 276 -17.81 6.45 -4.79
CA PRO A 276 -18.88 7.21 -4.17
C PRO A 276 -18.59 8.71 -4.26
N SER A 277 -19.59 9.51 -4.65
CA SER A 277 -19.45 10.97 -4.61
C SER A 277 -19.47 11.43 -3.15
N THR A 278 -18.36 11.96 -2.64
CA THR A 278 -18.36 12.59 -1.32
C THR A 278 -19.18 13.89 -1.38
N GLN A 279 -20.26 13.97 -0.60
CA GLN A 279 -21.03 15.21 -0.49
C GLN A 279 -20.19 16.30 0.19
N ASP A 280 -19.76 17.29 -0.58
CA ASP A 280 -18.96 18.41 -0.08
C ASP A 280 -19.84 19.64 0.25
N SER A 281 -20.90 19.43 1.03
CA SER A 281 -21.86 20.48 1.39
C SER A 281 -21.21 21.60 2.21
N GLY A 282 -20.22 21.26 3.04
CA GLY A 282 -19.44 22.21 3.82
C GLY A 282 -18.65 23.17 2.94
N THR A 283 -17.85 22.66 1.99
CA THR A 283 -17.07 23.52 1.09
C THR A 283 -17.98 24.30 0.14
N LYS A 284 -19.09 23.72 -0.34
CA LYS A 284 -20.10 24.48 -1.12
C LYS A 284 -20.67 25.65 -0.32
N THR A 285 -21.00 25.44 0.95
CA THR A 285 -21.47 26.51 1.84
C THR A 285 -20.40 27.57 2.08
N LEU A 286 -19.16 27.17 2.35
CA LEU A 286 -18.04 28.11 2.54
C LEU A 286 -17.75 28.92 1.28
N ASN A 287 -17.76 28.30 0.10
CA ASN A 287 -17.60 28.99 -1.18
C ASN A 287 -18.73 29.97 -1.43
N MET A 288 -19.98 29.61 -1.11
CA MET A 288 -21.12 30.52 -1.22
C MET A 288 -20.98 31.73 -0.28
N LEU A 289 -20.57 31.51 0.98
CA LEU A 289 -20.32 32.58 1.95
C LEU A 289 -19.15 33.47 1.53
N ALA A 290 -18.04 32.89 1.07
CA ALA A 290 -16.88 33.62 0.58
C ALA A 290 -17.24 34.51 -0.62
N GLU A 291 -17.98 33.97 -1.59
CA GLU A 291 -18.47 34.71 -2.76
C GLU A 291 -19.39 35.87 -2.32
N PHE A 292 -20.31 35.60 -1.40
CA PHE A 292 -21.23 36.61 -0.87
C PHE A 292 -20.49 37.74 -0.13
N ILE A 293 -19.49 37.41 0.70
CA ILE A 293 -18.72 38.39 1.48
C ILE A 293 -17.81 39.23 0.57
N VAL A 294 -17.16 38.61 -0.42
CA VAL A 294 -16.17 39.31 -1.26
C VAL A 294 -16.83 40.09 -2.40
N ASN A 295 -17.81 39.48 -3.07
CA ASN A 295 -18.41 40.03 -4.30
C ASN A 295 -19.83 40.58 -4.08
N GLY A 296 -20.44 40.34 -2.92
CA GLY A 296 -21.82 40.70 -2.64
C GLY A 296 -22.85 39.76 -3.31
N PRO A 297 -24.14 39.93 -3.01
CA PRO A 297 -25.23 39.19 -3.66
C PRO A 297 -25.34 39.49 -5.16
N GLN A 298 -25.44 38.46 -6.00
CA GLN A 298 -25.53 38.59 -7.47
C GLN A 298 -26.97 38.46 -8.04
N HIS A 299 -28.01 38.58 -7.21
CA HIS A 299 -29.39 38.44 -7.68
C HIS A 299 -29.95 39.74 -8.26
N LYS A 300 -30.80 39.62 -9.30
CA LYS A 300 -31.50 40.76 -9.92
C LYS A 300 -32.35 41.47 -8.87
N GLY A 301 -31.92 42.66 -8.45
CA GLY A 301 -32.58 43.48 -7.43
C GLY A 301 -31.64 44.01 -6.35
N TRP A 302 -30.45 43.43 -6.21
CA TRP A 302 -29.43 43.94 -5.30
C TRP A 302 -28.71 45.16 -5.90
N SER A 303 -28.74 46.31 -5.20
CA SER A 303 -28.12 47.57 -5.61
C SER A 303 -26.98 48.03 -4.70
N GLY A 304 -26.59 47.20 -3.71
CA GLY A 304 -25.48 47.50 -2.81
C GLY A 304 -24.13 47.11 -3.41
N GLY A 305 -23.08 47.89 -3.15
CA GLY A 305 -21.71 47.43 -3.40
C GLY A 305 -21.36 46.21 -2.52
N PRO A 306 -20.26 45.49 -2.80
CA PRO A 306 -19.77 44.47 -1.88
C PRO A 306 -19.57 45.09 -0.48
N PRO A 307 -19.82 44.35 0.61
CA PRO A 307 -19.56 44.87 1.95
C PRO A 307 -18.08 45.30 2.05
N PRO A 308 -17.78 46.41 2.76
CA PRO A 308 -16.40 46.87 2.87
C PRO A 308 -15.53 45.76 3.47
N PRO A 309 -14.30 45.55 2.95
CA PRO A 309 -13.44 44.49 3.48
C PRO A 309 -13.19 44.71 4.97
N PRO A 310 -13.07 43.63 5.77
CA PRO A 310 -12.70 43.75 7.18
C PRO A 310 -11.37 44.53 7.29
N ALA A 311 -11.30 45.45 8.24
CA ALA A 311 -10.13 46.31 8.43
C ALA A 311 -8.87 45.44 8.60
N GLY A 312 -8.00 45.41 7.57
CA GLY A 312 -6.75 44.64 7.54
C GLY A 312 -6.72 43.35 6.72
N GLY A 313 -7.76 43.00 5.94
CA GLY A 313 -7.78 41.79 5.11
C GLY A 313 -7.06 41.91 3.75
N PRO A 314 -6.58 40.79 3.15
CA PRO A 314 -5.87 40.80 1.86
C PRO A 314 -6.78 41.28 0.73
N GLN A 315 -6.30 42.25 -0.06
CA GLN A 315 -7.00 42.76 -1.23
C GLN A 315 -6.84 41.80 -2.42
N LYS A 316 -7.98 41.39 -3.01
CA LYS A 316 -8.15 40.73 -4.33
C LYS A 316 -7.21 39.55 -4.64
N ILE A 317 -7.69 38.31 -4.45
CA ILE A 317 -6.97 37.09 -4.89
C ILE A 317 -7.36 36.62 -6.30
N PHE A 318 -8.48 37.08 -6.87
CA PHE A 318 -8.88 36.69 -8.23
C PHE A 318 -9.06 37.91 -9.13
N SER A 319 -8.07 38.14 -10.00
CA SER A 319 -8.31 38.78 -11.29
C SER A 319 -8.57 37.65 -12.29
N ARG A 320 -9.81 37.52 -12.76
CA ARG A 320 -10.06 36.75 -13.99
C ARG A 320 -9.56 37.62 -15.14
N GLY A 321 -8.39 37.29 -15.67
CA GLY A 321 -7.99 37.70 -17.02
C GLY A 321 -8.96 37.07 -18.02
N GLY A 322 -9.39 37.87 -18.99
CA GLY A 322 -10.17 37.43 -20.15
C GLY A 322 -9.33 36.71 -21.20
#